data_AF-A0A199VKU5-F1
#
_entry.id   AF-A0A199VKU5-F1
#
_cell.length_a   1.000
_cell.length_b   1.000
_cell.length_c   1.000
_cell.angle_alpha   90.00
_cell.angle_beta   90.00
_cell.angle_gamma   90.00
#
_symmetry.space_group_name_H-M   'P 1'
#
loop_
_entity.id
_entity.type
_entity.pdbx_description
1 polymer ?
#
loop_
_entity_poly.entity_id
_entity_poly.type
_entity_poly.pdbx_seq_one_letter_code
_entity_poly.pdbx_strand_id
1 'polypeptide(L)'
;MGVALLTGWFDHSSCCLKNIRISANRNSVLAKVVHECDSANGCDNEHDFEQPCSNNIVDTWPAVRKALRIPKEVGEHHITWSDV
;
A
#
# COMPACT_ATOMS: atom_id res chain seq x y z
N MET A 1 11.03 2.92 -4.41
CA MET A 1 10.39 2.52 -3.15
C MET A 1 8.94 2.96 -3.25
N GLY A 2 8.07 2.04 -3.64
CA GLY A 2 6.69 2.34 -4.04
C GLY A 2 5.67 1.66 -3.14
N VAL A 3 4.44 2.16 -3.16
CA VAL A 3 3.26 1.60 -2.50
C VAL A 3 2.02 1.79 -3.36
N ALA A 4 1.01 0.95 -3.12
CA ALA A 4 -0.34 1.16 -3.63
C ALA A 4 -1.28 1.58 -2.50
N LEU A 5 -2.16 2.53 -2.78
CA LEU A 5 -3.21 2.96 -1.85
C LEU A 5 -4.55 2.39 -2.29
N LEU A 6 -5.37 2.01 -1.32
CA LEU A 6 -6.78 1.68 -1.54
C LEU A 6 -7.48 2.72 -2.42
N THR A 7 -8.40 2.29 -3.29
CA THR A 7 -9.23 3.16 -4.16
C THR A 7 -9.68 4.46 -3.49
N GLY A 8 -10.29 4.37 -2.30
CA GLY A 8 -10.78 5.55 -1.57
C GLY A 8 -9.68 6.52 -1.09
N TRP A 9 -8.46 6.04 -0.86
CA TRP A 9 -7.31 6.86 -0.46
C TRP A 9 -6.45 7.30 -1.65
N PHE A 10 -6.49 6.55 -2.75
CA PHE A 10 -5.86 6.93 -4.00
C PHE A 10 -6.53 8.15 -4.63
N ASP A 11 -7.83 8.35 -4.33
CA ASP A 11 -8.61 9.56 -4.59
C ASP A 11 -8.44 10.04 -6.04
N HIS A 12 -8.84 9.17 -6.98
CA HIS A 12 -8.74 9.43 -8.42
C HIS A 12 -7.33 9.88 -8.88
N SER A 13 -6.29 9.23 -8.36
CA SER A 13 -4.88 9.56 -8.62
C SER A 13 -4.38 10.87 -8.01
N SER A 14 -5.13 11.53 -7.12
CA SER A 14 -4.66 12.77 -6.47
C SER A 14 -3.41 12.54 -5.62
N CYS A 15 -3.23 11.32 -5.11
CA CYS A 15 -2.06 10.87 -4.36
C CYS A 15 -0.94 10.31 -5.25
N CYS A 16 -1.17 10.14 -6.55
CA CYS A 16 -0.22 9.52 -7.46
C CYS A 16 1.11 10.30 -7.53
N LEU A 17 2.23 9.58 -7.52
CA LEU A 17 3.60 10.09 -7.50
C LEU A 17 3.98 10.94 -6.28
N LYS A 18 3.06 11.16 -5.33
CA LYS A 18 3.36 11.80 -4.05
C LYS A 18 3.99 10.80 -3.09
N ASN A 19 4.76 11.34 -2.13
CA ASN A 19 5.33 10.53 -1.07
C ASN A 19 4.39 10.54 0.14
N ILE A 20 4.24 9.39 0.76
CA ILE A 20 3.62 9.24 2.07
C ILE A 20 4.67 8.75 3.07
N ARG A 21 4.49 9.11 4.34
CA ARG A 21 5.27 8.56 5.44
C ARG A 21 4.52 7.37 6.01
N ILE A 22 5.15 6.20 6.01
CA ILE A 22 4.62 4.97 6.62
C ILE A 22 5.42 4.70 7.89
N SER A 23 4.74 4.37 8.98
CA SER A 23 5.35 4.06 10.27
C SER A 23 4.89 2.71 10.81
N ALA A 24 5.84 1.90 11.25
CA ALA A 24 5.62 0.58 11.84
C ALA A 24 6.80 0.19 12.72
N ASN A 25 6.58 -0.56 13.80
CA ASN A 25 7.65 -1.07 14.68
C ASN A 25 8.67 0.00 15.11
N ARG A 26 8.20 1.24 15.39
CA ARG A 26 9.02 2.44 15.71
C ARG A 26 9.96 2.93 14.59
N ASN A 27 9.88 2.34 13.40
CA ASN A 27 10.57 2.82 12.21
C ASN A 27 9.58 3.61 11.34
N SER A 28 10.11 4.52 10.53
CA SER A 28 9.33 5.21 9.52
C SER A 28 10.08 5.25 8.20
N VAL A 29 9.33 5.29 7.11
CA VAL A 29 9.89 5.36 5.76
C VAL A 29 9.03 6.19 4.84
N LEU A 30 9.68 6.90 3.92
CA LEU A 30 9.01 7.60 2.83
C LEU A 30 8.86 6.65 1.65
N ALA A 31 7.64 6.52 1.15
CA ALA A 31 7.36 5.72 -0.04
C ALA A 31 6.48 6.50 -1.01
N LYS A 32 6.73 6.29 -2.31
CA LYS A 32 5.97 6.94 -3.37
C LYS A 32 4.72 6.12 -3.69
N VAL A 33 3.57 6.76 -3.76
CA VAL A 33 2.34 6.12 -4.26
C VAL A 33 2.49 5.97 -5.77
N VAL A 34 2.46 4.73 -6.26
CA VAL A 34 2.68 4.41 -7.67
C VAL A 34 1.51 3.67 -8.31
N HIS A 35 0.61 3.13 -7.50
CA HIS A 35 -0.56 2.40 -7.99
C HIS A 35 -1.74 2.54 -7.03
N GLU A 36 -2.89 2.10 -7.51
CA GLU A 36 -4.12 1.93 -6.77
C GLU A 36 -4.24 0.45 -6.40
N CYS A 37 -4.74 0.18 -5.20
CA CYS A 37 -5.22 -1.15 -4.82
C CYS A 37 -6.73 -1.15 -5.00
N ASP A 38 -7.22 -1.75 -6.09
CA ASP A 38 -8.65 -1.72 -6.45
C ASP A 38 -9.46 -2.56 -5.44
N SER A 39 -10.35 -1.88 -4.72
CA SER A 39 -11.25 -2.51 -3.73
C SER A 39 -12.66 -2.80 -4.25
N ALA A 40 -12.99 -2.30 -5.44
CA ALA A 40 -14.30 -2.46 -6.06
C ALA A 40 -14.33 -3.62 -7.06
N ASN A 41 -13.22 -3.83 -7.78
CA ASN A 41 -13.10 -4.85 -8.82
C ASN A 41 -12.03 -5.89 -8.48
N GLY A 42 -12.10 -7.05 -9.14
CA GLY A 42 -11.28 -8.22 -8.88
C GLY A 42 -12.03 -9.50 -9.21
N CYS A 43 -11.37 -10.65 -9.06
CA CYS A 43 -11.90 -11.97 -9.43
C CYS A 43 -12.29 -12.07 -10.92
N ASP A 44 -11.63 -11.32 -11.79
CA ASP A 44 -11.85 -11.28 -13.24
C ASP A 44 -10.53 -11.41 -14.02
N ASN A 45 -10.62 -11.51 -15.34
CA ASN A 45 -9.45 -11.68 -16.20
C ASN A 45 -8.51 -10.46 -16.20
N GLU A 46 -9.01 -9.26 -15.96
CA GLU A 46 -8.18 -8.03 -16.00
C GLU A 46 -7.31 -7.93 -14.74
N HIS A 47 -7.76 -8.53 -13.64
CA HIS A 47 -7.07 -8.59 -12.35
C HIS A 47 -6.41 -9.95 -12.08
N ASP A 48 -6.15 -10.77 -13.10
CA ASP A 48 -5.56 -12.12 -12.96
C ASP A 48 -6.29 -13.03 -11.95
N PHE A 49 -7.61 -12.82 -11.79
CA PHE A 49 -8.47 -13.44 -10.78
C PHE A 49 -8.04 -13.22 -9.33
N GLU A 50 -7.19 -12.21 -9.07
CA GLU A 50 -6.88 -11.76 -7.71
C GLU A 50 -8.13 -11.17 -7.06
N GLN A 51 -8.30 -11.45 -5.77
CA GLN A 51 -9.41 -10.90 -5.01
C GLN A 51 -9.30 -9.36 -4.91
N PRO A 52 -10.43 -8.64 -4.86
CA PRO A 52 -10.42 -7.21 -4.58
C PRO A 52 -9.65 -6.87 -3.31
N CYS A 53 -9.03 -5.70 -3.30
CA CYS A 53 -8.24 -5.22 -2.19
C CYS A 53 -9.11 -4.99 -0.94
N SER A 54 -8.64 -5.47 0.22
CA SER A 54 -9.32 -5.25 1.50
C SER A 54 -9.36 -3.75 1.86
N ASN A 55 -10.42 -3.34 2.53
CA ASN A 55 -10.55 -1.98 3.04
C ASN A 55 -9.41 -1.64 4.03
N ASN A 56 -8.97 -0.38 3.99
CA ASN A 56 -7.90 0.19 4.82
C ASN A 56 -6.50 -0.44 4.65
N ILE A 57 -6.17 -0.89 3.44
CA ILE A 57 -4.85 -1.44 3.12
C ILE A 57 -3.95 -0.43 2.41
N VAL A 58 -2.66 -0.43 2.78
CA VAL A 58 -1.56 0.11 1.98
C VAL A 58 -0.74 -1.09 1.53
N ASP A 59 -0.77 -1.40 0.24
CA ASP A 59 0.06 -2.49 -0.27
C ASP A 59 1.50 -2.00 -0.44
N THR A 60 2.44 -2.77 0.09
CA THR A 60 3.83 -2.36 0.27
C THR A 60 4.78 -3.35 -0.39
N TRP A 61 5.60 -2.86 -1.31
CA TRP A 61 6.65 -3.67 -1.92
C TRP A 61 7.68 -4.16 -0.88
N PRO A 62 8.39 -5.28 -1.16
CA PRO A 62 9.37 -5.87 -0.22
C PRO A 62 10.43 -4.89 0.30
N ALA A 63 10.80 -3.88 -0.50
CA ALA A 63 11.74 -2.84 -0.08
C ALA A 63 11.20 -1.99 1.08
N VAL A 64 9.90 -1.62 1.05
CA VAL A 64 9.23 -0.86 2.11
C VAL A 64 9.17 -1.67 3.39
N ARG A 65 8.74 -2.94 3.30
CA ARG A 65 8.70 -3.87 4.44
C ARG A 65 10.07 -4.06 5.09
N LYS A 66 11.12 -4.20 4.27
CA LYS A 66 12.51 -4.32 4.77
C LYS A 66 12.94 -3.09 5.56
N ALA A 67 12.63 -1.89 5.07
CA ALA A 67 12.98 -0.65 5.77
C ALA A 67 12.23 -0.46 7.08
N LEU A 68 10.97 -0.90 7.14
CA LEU A 68 10.15 -0.89 8.35
C LEU A 68 10.51 -2.02 9.35
N ARG A 69 11.42 -2.92 8.97
CA ARG A 69 11.79 -4.13 9.73
C ARG A 69 10.58 -5.02 10.02
N ILE A 70 9.71 -5.19 9.02
CA ILE A 70 8.59 -6.13 9.07
C ILE A 70 9.08 -7.49 8.51
N PRO A 71 8.96 -8.60 9.25
CA PRO A 71 9.32 -9.92 8.77
C PRO A 71 8.53 -10.31 7.51
N LYS A 72 9.16 -11.02 6.58
CA LYS A 72 8.50 -11.42 5.31
C LYS A 72 7.34 -12.40 5.51
N GLU A 73 7.41 -13.19 6.58
CA GLU A 73 6.41 -14.19 6.96
C GLU A 73 5.12 -13.60 7.56
N VAL A 74 5.11 -12.29 7.83
CA VAL A 74 3.90 -11.58 8.26
C VAL A 74 3.10 -11.17 7.01
N GLY A 75 1.91 -11.74 6.83
CA GLY A 75 1.01 -11.39 5.72
C GLY A 75 0.53 -9.94 5.78
N GLU A 76 -0.08 -9.55 6.90
CA GLU A 76 -0.55 -8.18 7.16
C GLU A 76 0.06 -7.65 8.47
N HIS A 77 0.42 -6.37 8.49
CA HIS A 77 1.00 -5.74 9.68
C HIS A 77 0.33 -4.40 9.94
N HIS A 78 0.07 -4.08 11.21
CA HIS A 78 -0.52 -2.79 11.56
C HIS A 78 0.49 -1.66 11.33
N ILE A 79 0.08 -0.67 10.55
CA ILE A 79 0.88 0.52 10.21
C ILE A 79 0.06 1.77 10.45
N THR A 80 0.75 2.91 10.52
CA THR A 80 0.14 4.22 10.31
C THR A 80 0.79 4.88 9.10
N TRP A 81 0.04 5.70 8.37
CA TRP A 81 0.59 6.50 7.29
C TRP A 81 -0.01 7.90 7.28
N SER A 82 0.73 8.84 6.71
CA SER A 82 0.29 10.21 6.51
C SER A 82 0.89 10.77 5.23
N ASP A 83 0.26 11.80 4.68
CA ASP A 83 0.92 12.69 3.73
C ASP A 83 2.17 13.33 4.37
N VAL A 84 3.06 13.81 3.49
CA VAL A 84 4.32 14.48 3.84
C VAL A 84 4.19 15.97 3.63
#